data_AF-A0AAV0MRC5-F1
#
_entry.id   AF-A0AAV0MRC5-F1
#
_cell.length_a   1.000
_cell.length_b   1.000
_cell.length_c   1.000
_cell.angle_alpha   90.00
_cell.angle_beta   90.00
_cell.angle_gamma   90.00
#
_symmetry.space_group_name_H-M   'P 1'
#
loop_
_entity.id
_entity.type
_entity.pdbx_description
1 polymer ?
#
loop_
_entity_poly.entity_id
_entity_poly.type
_entity_poly.pdbx_seq_one_letter_code
_entity_poly.pdbx_strand_id
1 'polypeptide(L)'
;MQVSRINTNMAQKEEAMKKSRELLFCELCKFLDLEEDKVKKTWSEMESEDKMVLVKGFVDVWGANFHPLSARCVKELIEEHIQEQKDSSSELSSAFFPGLRRLMGFATE
;
A
#
# COMPACT_ATOMS: atom_id res chain seq x y z
N MET A 1 14.18 21.08 21.92
CA MET A 1 14.32 19.69 21.41
C MET A 1 13.34 19.49 20.26
N GLN A 2 13.82 19.55 19.01
CA GLN A 2 12.99 19.41 17.81
C GLN A 2 13.57 18.39 16.80
N VAL A 3 14.79 17.92 17.05
CA VAL A 3 15.55 17.01 16.17
C VAL A 3 15.08 15.55 16.31
N SER A 4 14.53 15.18 17.47
CA SER A 4 14.04 13.82 17.74
C SER A 4 12.76 13.45 16.96
N ARG A 5 11.83 14.40 16.72
CA ARG A 5 10.62 14.15 15.90
C ARG A 5 10.91 13.99 14.41
N ILE A 6 11.96 14.65 13.90
CA ILE A 6 12.34 14.56 12.48
C ILE A 6 12.99 13.20 12.19
N ASN A 7 13.88 12.74 13.08
CA ASN A 7 14.52 11.42 12.94
C ASN A 7 13.51 10.27 13.01
N THR A 8 12.49 10.35 13.86
CA THR A 8 11.44 9.32 13.92
C THR A 8 10.62 9.25 12.64
N ASN A 9 10.35 10.38 11.98
CA ASN A 9 9.60 10.41 10.73
C ASN A 9 10.40 9.78 9.57
N MET A 10 11.72 10.00 9.52
CA MET A 10 12.57 9.36 8.51
C MET A 10 12.63 7.84 8.70
N ALA A 11 12.80 7.36 9.93
CA ALA A 11 12.86 5.93 10.22
C ALA A 11 11.54 5.23 9.88
N GLN A 12 10.39 5.84 10.24
CA GLN A 12 9.07 5.32 9.88
C GLN A 12 8.84 5.31 8.37
N LYS A 13 9.28 6.37 7.67
CA LYS A 13 9.23 6.43 6.21
C LYS A 13 10.08 5.33 5.58
N GLU A 14 11.28 5.10 6.07
CA GLU A 14 12.16 4.05 5.57
C GLU A 14 11.58 2.66 5.79
N GLU A 15 11.00 2.41 6.98
CA GLU A 15 10.32 1.15 7.28
C GLU A 15 9.09 0.94 6.37
N ALA A 16 8.29 1.98 6.15
CA ALA A 16 7.16 1.93 5.22
C ALA A 16 7.63 1.63 3.79
N MET A 17 8.72 2.25 3.34
CA MET A 17 9.32 1.99 2.02
C MET A 17 9.93 0.59 1.93
N LYS A 18 10.47 0.03 3.03
CA LYS A 18 10.95 -1.35 3.06
C LYS A 18 9.79 -2.32 2.90
N LYS A 19 8.73 -2.17 3.70
CA LYS A 19 7.52 -3.00 3.62
C LYS A 19 6.84 -2.88 2.25
N SER A 20 6.83 -1.69 1.64
CA SER A 20 6.25 -1.52 0.31
C SER A 20 7.06 -2.26 -0.77
N ARG A 21 8.40 -2.26 -0.69
CA ARG A 21 9.26 -3.05 -1.60
C ARG A 21 9.05 -4.55 -1.44
N GLU A 22 8.97 -5.02 -0.19
CA GLU A 22 8.70 -6.43 0.11
C GLU A 22 7.35 -6.88 -0.45
N LEU A 23 6.30 -6.09 -0.21
CA LEU A 23 4.96 -6.36 -0.74
C LEU A 23 4.95 -6.40 -2.27
N LEU A 24 5.58 -5.41 -2.91
CA LEU A 24 5.67 -5.35 -4.37
C LEU A 24 6.36 -6.60 -4.95
N PHE A 25 7.43 -7.06 -4.31
CA PHE A 25 8.14 -8.27 -4.73
C PHE A 25 7.28 -9.54 -4.55
N CYS A 26 6.53 -9.65 -3.44
CA CYS A 26 5.59 -10.74 -3.24
C CYS A 26 4.50 -10.77 -4.33
N GLU A 27 3.95 -9.62 -4.70
CA GLU A 27 2.96 -9.53 -5.78
C GLU A 27 3.56 -9.89 -7.15
N LEU A 28 4.82 -9.52 -7.40
CA LEU A 28 5.54 -9.96 -8.60
C LEU A 28 5.72 -11.48 -8.64
N CYS A 29 6.05 -12.11 -7.51
CA CYS A 29 6.17 -13.57 -7.42
C CYS A 29 4.85 -14.27 -7.75
N LYS A 30 3.73 -13.74 -7.25
CA LYS A 30 2.38 -14.23 -7.58
C LYS A 30 2.05 -14.04 -9.06
N PHE A 31 2.39 -12.88 -9.62
CA PHE A 31 2.16 -12.58 -11.04
C PHE A 31 2.89 -13.58 -11.96
N LEU A 32 4.10 -14.00 -11.57
CA LEU A 32 4.90 -14.97 -12.32
C LEU A 32 4.59 -16.43 -11.97
N ASP A 33 3.80 -16.68 -10.94
CA ASP A 33 3.54 -18.02 -10.36
C ASP A 33 4.84 -18.76 -10.02
N LEU A 34 5.80 -18.06 -9.41
CA LEU A 34 7.12 -18.58 -9.05
C LEU A 34 7.47 -18.29 -7.59
N GLU A 35 8.22 -19.20 -6.99
CA GLU A 35 8.83 -19.00 -5.67
C GLU A 35 9.91 -17.91 -5.71
N GLU A 36 10.11 -17.21 -4.60
CA GLU A 36 11.04 -16.07 -4.52
C GLU A 36 12.44 -16.38 -5.05
N ASP A 37 13.00 -17.54 -4.71
CA ASP A 37 14.36 -17.91 -5.11
C ASP A 37 14.47 -18.12 -6.62
N LYS A 38 13.43 -18.65 -7.25
CA LYS A 38 13.35 -18.80 -8.70
C LYS A 38 13.24 -17.45 -9.38
N VAL A 39 12.39 -16.54 -8.85
CA VAL A 39 12.27 -15.18 -9.36
C VAL A 39 13.60 -14.43 -9.26
N LYS A 40 14.31 -14.51 -8.12
CA LYS A 40 15.63 -13.88 -7.94
C LYS A 40 16.64 -14.39 -8.96
N LYS A 41 16.68 -15.71 -9.18
CA LYS A 41 17.56 -16.34 -10.16
C LYS A 41 17.24 -15.88 -11.58
N THR A 42 15.99 -16.05 -12.03
CA THR A 42 15.55 -15.64 -13.37
C THR A 42 15.80 -14.16 -13.60
N TRP A 43 15.49 -13.31 -12.61
CA TRP A 43 15.75 -11.88 -12.69
C TRP A 43 17.25 -11.57 -12.83
N SER A 44 18.13 -12.28 -12.13
CA SER A 44 19.58 -12.05 -12.25
C SER A 44 20.13 -12.40 -13.63
N GLU A 45 19.52 -13.38 -14.30
CA GLU A 45 19.92 -13.88 -15.62
C GLU A 45 19.31 -13.09 -16.79
N MET A 46 18.21 -12.35 -16.55
CA MET A 46 17.54 -11.54 -17.56
C MET A 46 18.32 -10.28 -17.97
N GLU A 47 18.26 -9.93 -19.26
CA GLU A 47 18.73 -8.65 -19.76
C GLU A 47 17.85 -7.48 -19.31
N SER A 48 18.38 -6.26 -19.40
CA SER A 48 17.68 -5.07 -18.91
C SER A 48 16.38 -4.78 -19.67
N GLU A 49 16.33 -5.06 -20.96
CA GLU A 49 15.14 -4.82 -21.78
C GLU A 49 14.03 -5.80 -21.42
N ASP A 50 14.37 -7.09 -21.30
CA ASP A 50 13.42 -8.14 -20.87
C ASP A 50 12.83 -7.84 -19.49
N LYS A 51 13.66 -7.33 -18.56
CA LYS A 51 13.21 -6.86 -17.24
C LYS A 51 12.17 -5.77 -17.38
N MET A 52 12.41 -4.81 -18.26
CA MET A 52 11.50 -3.69 -18.48
C MET A 52 10.18 -4.15 -19.09
N VAL A 53 10.20 -5.09 -20.04
CA VAL A 53 8.99 -5.70 -20.63
C VAL A 53 8.18 -6.43 -19.56
N LEU A 54 8.83 -7.23 -18.72
CA LEU A 54 8.19 -7.96 -17.63
C LEU A 54 7.56 -7.00 -16.61
N VAL A 55 8.27 -5.94 -16.21
CA VAL A 55 7.75 -4.92 -15.29
C VAL A 55 6.54 -4.20 -15.89
N LYS A 56 6.55 -3.86 -17.18
CA LYS A 56 5.40 -3.24 -17.84
C LYS A 56 4.16 -4.15 -17.76
N GLY A 57 4.30 -5.42 -18.15
CA GLY A 57 3.19 -6.38 -18.06
C GLY A 57 2.68 -6.59 -16.63
N PHE A 58 3.58 -6.64 -15.66
CA PHE A 58 3.22 -6.68 -14.24
C PHE A 58 2.43 -5.43 -13.81
N VAL A 59 2.91 -4.23 -14.14
CA VAL A 59 2.26 -2.96 -13.76
C VAL A 59 0.90 -2.80 -14.44
N ASP A 60 0.72 -3.26 -15.68
CA ASP A 60 -0.57 -3.18 -16.38
C ASP A 60 -1.65 -3.99 -15.64
N VAL A 61 -1.31 -5.20 -15.16
CA VAL A 61 -2.24 -6.05 -14.41
C VAL A 61 -2.41 -5.58 -12.97
N TRP A 62 -1.30 -5.31 -12.28
CA TRP A 62 -1.30 -4.93 -10.87
C TRP A 62 -1.90 -3.52 -10.68
N GLY A 63 -1.48 -2.55 -11.49
CA GLY A 63 -1.92 -1.16 -11.44
C GLY A 63 -3.42 -0.96 -11.73
N ALA A 64 -4.05 -1.86 -12.49
CA ALA A 64 -5.51 -1.86 -12.66
C ALA A 64 -6.27 -2.03 -11.33
N ASN A 65 -5.66 -2.70 -10.34
CA ASN A 65 -6.24 -2.85 -9.00
C ASN A 65 -5.93 -1.65 -8.08
N PHE A 66 -4.97 -0.82 -8.46
CA PHE A 66 -4.56 0.37 -7.72
C PHE A 66 -4.89 1.62 -8.53
N HIS A 67 -6.19 1.86 -8.73
CA HIS A 67 -6.64 3.15 -9.23
C HIS A 67 -6.23 4.24 -8.22
N PRO A 68 -5.67 5.37 -8.68
CA PRO A 68 -5.44 6.51 -7.82
C PRO A 68 -6.71 6.81 -7.03
N LEU A 69 -6.57 7.00 -5.71
CA LEU A 69 -7.72 7.36 -4.88
C LEU A 69 -8.41 8.57 -5.50
N SER A 70 -9.72 8.47 -5.73
CA SER A 70 -10.48 9.60 -6.22
C SER A 70 -10.33 10.78 -5.23
N ALA A 71 -10.42 12.02 -5.73
CA ALA A 71 -10.36 13.19 -4.87
C ALA A 71 -11.38 13.12 -3.72
N ARG A 72 -12.52 12.45 -3.95
CA ARG A 72 -13.52 12.15 -2.94
C ARG A 72 -13.00 11.21 -1.85
N CYS A 73 -12.45 10.05 -2.21
CA CYS A 73 -11.90 9.11 -1.23
C CYS A 73 -10.74 9.72 -0.42
N VAL A 74 -9.89 10.52 -1.08
CA VAL A 74 -8.81 11.26 -0.40
C VAL A 74 -9.38 12.26 0.60
N LYS A 75 -10.41 13.02 0.22
CA LYS A 75 -11.10 13.95 1.12
C LYS A 75 -11.69 13.23 2.34
N GLU A 76 -12.42 12.13 2.12
CA GLU A 76 -13.07 11.35 3.19
C GLU A 76 -12.04 10.83 4.21
N LEU A 77 -10.91 10.25 3.74
CA LEU A 77 -9.83 9.78 4.62
C LEU A 77 -9.16 10.91 5.43
N ILE A 78 -8.98 12.09 4.82
CA ILE A 78 -8.41 13.25 5.51
C ILE A 78 -9.37 13.75 6.60
N GLU A 79 -10.66 13.82 6.31
CA GLU A 79 -11.69 14.24 7.27
C GLU A 79 -11.77 13.26 8.45
N GLU A 80 -11.71 11.95 8.19
CA GLU A 80 -11.64 10.92 9.23
C GLU A 80 -10.40 11.09 10.12
N HIS A 81 -9.21 11.31 9.56
CA HIS A 81 -8.00 11.49 10.37
C HIS A 81 -8.08 12.72 11.29
N ILE A 82 -8.65 13.83 10.78
CA ILE A 82 -8.87 15.05 11.57
C ILE A 82 -9.88 14.78 12.70
N GLN A 83 -10.94 14.01 12.41
CA GLN A 83 -11.97 13.63 13.37
C GLN A 83 -11.45 12.64 14.43
N GLU A 84 -10.68 11.62 14.05
CA GLU A 84 -10.03 10.69 14.98
C GLU A 84 -9.08 11.41 15.93
N GLN A 85 -8.34 12.43 15.47
CA GLN A 85 -7.53 13.25 16.36
C GLN A 85 -8.38 14.06 17.36
N LYS A 86 -9.57 14.51 16.95
CA LYS A 86 -10.50 15.23 17.81
C LYS A 86 -11.13 14.32 18.86
N ASP A 87 -11.54 13.12 18.45
CA ASP A 87 -12.21 12.12 19.28
C ASP A 87 -11.23 11.29 20.12
N SER A 88 -9.91 11.35 19.87
CA SER A 88 -8.88 10.75 20.73
C SER A 88 -8.78 11.38 22.14
N SER A 89 -9.62 12.38 22.43
CA SER A 89 -9.90 12.87 23.78
C SER A 89 -11.03 12.13 24.51
N SER A 90 -11.66 11.14 23.85
CA SER A 90 -12.72 10.29 24.42
C SER A 90 -12.58 8.85 23.89
N GLU A 91 -12.46 7.91 24.81
CA GLU A 91 -12.07 6.52 24.56
C GLU A 91 -12.91 5.76 23.51
N LEU A 92 -12.19 4.90 22.77
CA LEU A 92 -12.64 3.63 22.17
C LEU A 92 -13.86 3.67 21.23
N SER A 93 -13.61 3.83 19.92
CA SER A 93 -14.38 3.06 18.94
C SER A 93 -13.48 2.56 17.82
N SER A 94 -13.28 1.25 17.76
CA SER A 94 -12.63 0.51 16.67
C SER A 94 -13.55 0.42 15.45
N ALA A 95 -14.09 1.56 15.02
CA ALA A 95 -15.06 1.63 13.96
C ALA A 95 -14.36 1.46 12.60
N PHE A 96 -14.22 0.21 12.17
CA PHE A 96 -13.96 -0.13 10.78
C PHE A 96 -14.90 0.69 9.88
N PHE A 97 -14.27 1.58 9.11
CA PHE A 97 -14.71 2.35 7.95
C PHE A 97 -16.18 2.17 7.52
N PRO A 98 -17.07 3.14 7.76
CA PRO A 98 -18.44 3.12 7.25
C PRO A 98 -18.51 3.08 5.71
N GLY A 99 -17.56 3.76 5.03
CA GLY A 99 -17.50 3.82 3.56
C GLY A 99 -17.05 2.50 2.92
N LEU A 100 -16.10 1.79 3.53
CA LEU A 100 -15.63 0.49 3.04
C LEU A 100 -16.64 -0.64 3.30
N ARG A 101 -17.48 -0.57 4.34
CA ARG A 101 -18.59 -1.53 4.53
C ARG A 101 -19.54 -1.57 3.32
N ARG A 102 -19.86 -0.39 2.78
CA ARG A 102 -20.75 -0.24 1.62
C ARG A 102 -20.08 -0.75 0.34
N LEU A 103 -18.78 -0.56 0.18
CA LEU A 103 -17.98 -1.09 -0.93
C LEU A 103 -17.76 -2.61 -0.85
N MET A 104 -17.70 -3.18 0.36
CA MET A 104 -17.49 -4.61 0.61
C MET A 104 -18.82 -5.41 0.71
N GLY A 105 -19.97 -4.78 0.47
CA GLY A 105 -21.27 -5.48 0.42
C GLY A 105 -21.86 -5.87 1.78
N PHE A 106 -21.29 -5.41 2.89
CA PHE A 106 -21.88 -5.59 4.21
C PHE A 106 -22.94 -4.49 4.42
N ALA A 107 -24.15 -4.76 3.95
CA ALA A 107 -25.32 -3.99 4.32
C ALA A 107 -25.59 -4.17 5.82
N THR A 108 -25.53 -3.08 6.58
CA THR A 108 -26.20 -3.00 7.87
C THR A 108 -27.49 -2.21 7.66
N GLU A 109 -28.62 -2.87 7.91
CA GLU A 109 -29.94 -2.25 8.12
C GLU A 109 -29.89 -1.15 9.19
#